data_AF-A0A444X5A1-F1
#
_entry.id   AF-A0A444X5A1-F1
#
_cell.length_a   1.000
_cell.length_b   1.000
_cell.length_c   1.000
_cell.angle_alpha   90.00
_cell.angle_beta   90.00
_cell.angle_gamma   90.00
#
_symmetry.space_group_name_H-M   'P 1'
#
loop_
_entity.id
_entity.type
_entity.pdbx_description
1 polymer ?
#
loop_
_entity_poly.entity_id
_entity_poly.type
_entity_poly.pdbx_seq_one_letter_code
_entity_poly.pdbx_strand_id
1 'polypeptide(L)'
;MLELLTRKRVDIEEESNVTSLVSWVRFIWLEIGKIDEIVDPDIANAFPNSRVLARQVTEVLLLALRCTKRKPCERPTMKDITSFYQKNIFRLSCDDVDMVNEDVVDVAPQPYSVPFFSTNPVSDA
;
A
#
# COMPACT_ATOMS: atom_id res chain seq x y z
N MET A 1 -2.23 13.35 9.15
CA MET A 1 -2.28 12.54 7.91
C MET A 1 -1.04 11.65 7.78
N LEU A 2 0.18 12.20 7.75
CA LEU A 2 1.39 11.36 7.64
C LEU A 2 1.53 10.36 8.81
N GLU A 3 1.20 10.77 10.04
CA GLU A 3 1.20 9.85 11.19
C GLU A 3 0.22 8.70 11.02
N LEU A 4 -0.94 8.93 10.39
CA LEU A 4 -1.92 7.88 10.12
C LEU A 4 -1.42 6.89 9.06
N LEU A 5 -0.80 7.42 7.99
CA LEU A 5 -0.30 6.59 6.89
C LEU A 5 0.91 5.74 7.30
N THR A 6 1.78 6.28 8.15
CA THR A 6 3.09 5.68 8.48
C THR A 6 3.11 4.99 9.84
N ARG A 7 2.14 5.30 10.71
CA ARG A 7 2.12 4.97 12.14
C ARG A 7 3.39 5.39 12.90
N LYS A 8 4.11 6.39 12.39
CA LYS A 8 5.29 6.98 13.02
C LYS A 8 4.91 8.29 13.73
N ARG A 9 5.64 8.61 14.80
CA ARG A 9 5.51 9.89 15.52
C ARG A 9 6.12 11.03 14.69
N VAL A 10 5.71 12.26 14.99
CA VAL A 10 6.19 13.48 14.29
C VAL A 10 7.70 13.64 14.39
N ASP A 11 8.26 13.31 15.55
CA ASP A 11 9.69 13.22 15.79
C ASP A 11 10.12 11.76 15.63
N ILE A 12 10.93 11.50 14.60
CA ILE A 12 11.55 10.21 14.39
C ILE A 12 12.94 10.28 15.04
N GLU A 13 13.06 9.65 16.20
CA GLU A 13 14.36 9.44 16.86
C GLU A 13 15.03 8.22 16.21
N GLU A 14 15.89 8.47 15.23
CA GLU A 14 16.83 7.47 14.73
C GLU A 14 18.19 7.75 15.36
N GLU A 15 18.58 6.91 16.34
CA GLU A 15 19.88 6.67 17.04
C GLU A 15 20.88 7.82 17.28
N SER A 16 20.91 8.89 16.48
CA SER A 16 21.67 10.13 16.67
C SER A 16 21.11 11.37 15.93
N ASN A 17 20.02 11.29 15.16
CA ASN A 17 19.44 12.41 14.40
C ASN A 17 17.91 12.50 14.53
N VAL A 18 17.39 13.62 15.05
CA VAL A 18 15.95 13.91 15.02
C VAL A 18 15.58 14.37 13.61
N THR A 19 14.94 13.47 12.85
CA THR A 19 14.43 13.79 11.51
C THR A 19 12.93 14.02 11.60
N SER A 20 12.44 15.16 11.09
CA SER A 20 10.99 15.38 11.04
C SER A 20 10.34 14.32 10.16
N LEU A 21 9.17 13.81 10.56
CA LEU A 21 8.40 12.86 9.77
C LEU A 21 8.21 13.31 8.32
N VAL A 22 8.00 14.62 8.10
CA VAL A 22 7.86 15.19 6.76
C VAL A 22 9.13 15.03 5.93
N SER A 23 10.30 15.30 6.52
CA SER A 23 11.60 15.16 5.85
C SER A 23 11.88 13.70 5.49
N TRP A 24 11.64 12.79 6.43
CA TRP A 24 11.81 11.34 6.24
C TRP A 24 10.92 10.84 5.10
N VAL A 25 9.61 11.12 5.13
CA VAL A 25 8.68 10.71 4.07
C VAL A 25 9.11 11.26 2.71
N ARG A 26 9.52 12.53 2.63
CA ARG A 26 9.96 13.13 1.36
C ARG A 26 11.21 12.46 0.82
N PHE A 27 12.18 12.16 1.68
CA PHE A 27 13.41 11.47 1.29
C PHE A 27 13.10 10.08 0.72
N ILE A 28 12.38 9.25 1.48
CA ILE A 28 12.01 7.90 1.02
C ILE A 28 11.20 7.95 -0.28
N TRP A 29 10.24 8.88 -0.39
CA TRP A 29 9.43 9.04 -1.59
C TRP A 29 10.25 9.46 -2.82
N LEU A 30 11.26 10.32 -2.65
CA LEU A 30 12.10 10.80 -3.76
C LEU A 30 13.15 9.77 -4.17
N GLU A 31 13.74 9.05 -3.22
CA GLU A 31 14.82 8.09 -3.48
C GLU A 31 14.31 6.72 -3.93
N ILE A 32 13.27 6.21 -3.28
CA ILE A 32 12.78 4.84 -3.51
C ILE A 32 11.52 4.86 -4.38
N GLY A 33 10.64 5.84 -4.17
CA GLY A 33 9.39 5.98 -4.93
C GLY A 33 8.38 4.85 -4.73
N LYS A 34 8.60 3.97 -3.73
CA LYS A 34 7.67 2.90 -3.40
C LYS A 34 6.89 3.24 -2.13
N ILE A 35 5.58 3.01 -2.18
CA ILE A 35 4.64 3.42 -1.12
C ILE A 35 4.67 2.47 0.08
N ASP A 36 4.96 1.19 -0.15
CA ASP A 36 5.13 0.11 0.83
C ASP A 36 6.22 0.41 1.86
N GLU A 37 7.31 1.05 1.46
CA GLU A 37 8.41 1.48 2.36
C GLU A 37 8.04 2.67 3.27
N ILE A 38 6.93 3.37 2.95
CA ILE A 38 6.48 4.56 3.69
C ILE A 38 5.33 4.21 4.62
N VAL A 39 4.36 3.44 4.12
CA VAL A 39 3.12 3.20 4.85
C VAL A 39 3.33 2.19 5.97
N ASP A 40 2.44 2.26 6.95
CA ASP A 40 2.34 1.29 8.02
C ASP A 40 2.19 -0.13 7.44
N PRO A 41 2.92 -1.13 7.98
CA PRO A 41 2.83 -2.50 7.48
C PRO A 41 1.41 -3.07 7.49
N ASP A 42 0.55 -2.72 8.47
CA ASP A 42 -0.83 -3.19 8.50
C ASP A 42 -1.63 -2.62 7.31
N ILE A 43 -1.35 -1.37 6.93
CA ILE A 43 -1.93 -0.74 5.73
C ILE A 43 -1.42 -1.47 4.48
N ALA A 44 -0.10 -1.67 4.31
CA ALA A 44 0.45 -2.37 3.16
C ALA A 44 -0.10 -3.81 3.02
N ASN A 45 -0.21 -4.52 4.13
CA ASN A 45 -0.71 -5.90 4.19
C ASN A 45 -2.23 -6.01 3.98
N ALA A 46 -2.98 -4.92 4.09
CA ALA A 46 -4.41 -4.92 3.78
C ALA A 46 -4.70 -5.01 2.28
N PHE A 47 -3.71 -4.72 1.42
CA PHE A 47 -3.86 -4.74 -0.04
C PHE A 47 -2.63 -5.29 -0.77
N PRO A 48 -2.13 -6.49 -0.42
CA PRO A 48 -0.96 -7.06 -1.05
C PRO A 48 -1.30 -7.30 -2.53
N ASN A 49 -0.68 -6.53 -3.42
CA ASN A 49 -0.85 -6.57 -4.88
C ASN A 49 -2.02 -5.78 -5.50
N SER A 50 -2.84 -5.07 -4.72
CA SER A 50 -3.86 -4.20 -5.34
C SER A 50 -3.25 -2.89 -5.84
N ARG A 51 -3.00 -2.81 -7.15
CA ARG A 51 -2.53 -1.58 -7.81
C ARG A 51 -3.50 -0.42 -7.61
N VAL A 52 -4.80 -0.69 -7.49
CA VAL A 52 -5.81 0.34 -7.34
C VAL A 52 -5.79 0.93 -5.92
N LEU A 53 -5.75 0.08 -4.89
CA LEU A 53 -5.66 0.54 -3.50
C LEU A 53 -4.31 1.21 -3.23
N ALA A 54 -3.21 0.67 -3.79
CA ALA A 54 -1.89 1.32 -3.72
C ALA A 54 -1.92 2.74 -4.33
N ARG A 55 -2.66 2.93 -5.43
CA ARG A 55 -2.87 4.27 -6.03
C ARG A 55 -3.67 5.19 -5.11
N GLN A 56 -4.74 4.71 -4.48
CA GLN A 56 -5.51 5.52 -3.53
C GLN A 56 -4.65 6.01 -2.37
N VAL A 57 -3.88 5.11 -1.76
CA VAL A 57 -2.99 5.44 -0.64
C VAL A 57 -1.89 6.39 -1.07
N THR A 58 -1.35 6.21 -2.28
CA THR A 58 -0.39 7.14 -2.89
C THR A 58 -0.99 8.55 -3.06
N GLU A 59 -2.22 8.69 -3.54
CA GLU A 59 -2.88 10.00 -3.68
C GLU A 59 -3.06 10.69 -2.30
N VAL A 60 -3.39 9.93 -1.25
CA VAL A 60 -3.46 10.46 0.12
C VAL A 60 -2.09 10.92 0.61
N LEU A 61 -1.03 10.14 0.35
CA LEU A 61 0.35 10.52 0.67
C LEU A 61 0.74 11.83 -0.02
N LEU A 62 0.47 11.94 -1.31
CA LEU A 62 0.76 13.15 -2.10
C LEU A 62 -0.02 14.36 -1.58
N LEU A 63 -1.28 14.18 -1.19
CA LEU A 63 -2.06 15.23 -0.53
C LEU A 63 -1.41 15.66 0.79
N ALA A 64 -1.02 14.69 1.63
CA ALA A 64 -0.35 14.98 2.90
C ALA A 64 0.95 15.78 2.71
N LEU A 65 1.73 15.45 1.68
CA LEU A 65 2.95 16.18 1.32
C LEU A 65 2.67 17.59 0.80
N ARG A 66 1.55 17.82 0.10
CA ARG A 66 1.12 19.16 -0.31
C ARG A 66 0.68 20.01 0.88
N CYS A 67 -0.01 19.42 1.85
CA CYS A 67 -0.39 20.10 3.11
C CYS A 67 0.83 20.59 3.91
N THR A 68 2.00 19.96 3.74
CA THR A 68 3.24 20.31 4.46
C THR A 68 4.20 21.16 3.63
N LYS A 69 3.75 21.75 2.51
CA LYS A 69 4.58 22.66 1.71
C LYS A 69 5.07 23.84 2.56
N ARG A 70 6.33 24.24 2.32
CA ARG A 70 6.96 25.30 3.10
C ARG A 70 6.22 26.63 2.94
N LYS A 71 5.82 26.97 1.71
CA LYS A 71 5.04 28.18 1.43
C LYS A 71 3.54 27.94 1.74
N PRO A 72 2.91 28.78 2.57
CA PRO A 72 1.49 28.63 2.90
C PRO A 72 0.56 28.69 1.68
N CYS A 73 0.87 29.52 0.68
CA CYS A 73 0.07 29.66 -0.54
C CYS A 73 0.10 28.42 -1.46
N GLU A 74 1.04 27.49 -1.27
CA GLU A 74 1.12 26.23 -2.00
C GLU A 74 0.34 25.11 -1.30
N ARG A 75 -0.18 25.36 -0.09
CA ARG A 75 -0.95 24.38 0.68
C ARG A 75 -2.41 24.42 0.21
N PRO A 76 -3.07 23.26 0.06
CA PRO A 76 -4.50 23.22 -0.19
C PRO A 76 -5.28 23.80 1.00
N THR A 77 -6.43 24.39 0.73
CA THR A 77 -7.37 24.78 1.79
C THR A 77 -8.06 23.55 2.38
N MET A 78 -8.65 23.66 3.57
CA MET A 78 -9.46 22.57 4.13
C MET A 78 -10.64 22.19 3.22
N LYS A 79 -11.20 23.16 2.48
CA LYS A 79 -12.23 22.87 1.47
C LYS A 79 -11.69 22.02 0.32
N ASP A 80 -10.48 22.29 -0.14
CA ASP A 80 -9.81 21.48 -1.19
C ASP A 80 -9.53 20.07 -0.69
N ILE A 81 -9.11 19.94 0.58
CA ILE A 81 -8.87 18.64 1.24
C ILE A 81 -10.17 17.85 1.34
N THR A 82 -11.25 18.45 1.84
CA THR A 82 -12.57 17.78 1.93
C THR A 82 -13.09 17.41 0.53
N SER A 83 -12.97 18.31 -0.44
CA SER A 83 -13.35 18.04 -1.83
C SER A 83 -12.56 16.87 -2.41
N PHE A 84 -11.25 16.77 -2.12
CA PHE A 84 -10.44 15.64 -2.53
C PHE A 84 -10.97 14.30 -1.99
N TYR A 85 -11.31 14.22 -0.70
CA TYR A 85 -11.88 12.99 -0.12
C TYR A 85 -13.28 12.65 -0.61
N GLN A 86 -14.06 13.66 -1.01
CA GLN A 86 -15.37 13.48 -1.62
C GLN A 86 -15.30 13.01 -3.07
N LYS A 87 -14.13 13.05 -3.72
CA LYS A 87 -13.97 12.45 -5.05
C LYS A 87 -14.11 10.94 -4.94
N ASN A 88 -14.60 10.32 -6.01
CA ASN A 88 -14.75 8.87 -6.14
C ASN A 88 -13.42 8.09 -6.17
N ILE A 89 -12.33 8.69 -5.70
CA ILE A 89 -11.01 8.06 -5.59
C ILE A 89 -11.06 6.96 -4.52
N PHE A 90 -11.85 7.13 -3.44
CA PHE A 90 -11.97 6.19 -2.31
C PHE A 90 -13.15 5.21 -2.40
N ARG A 91 -13.65 4.92 -3.60
CA ARG A 91 -14.82 4.05 -3.76
C ARG A 91 -14.56 2.55 -3.61
N LEU A 92 -13.31 2.14 -3.54
CA LEU A 92 -12.92 0.74 -3.48
C LEU A 92 -12.42 0.41 -2.08
N SER A 93 -13.08 -0.53 -1.43
CA SER A 93 -12.61 -1.25 -0.25
C SER A 93 -11.68 -2.40 -0.67
N CYS A 94 -10.94 -2.96 0.29
CA CYS A 94 -10.27 -4.26 0.12
C CYS A 94 -11.25 -5.35 -0.32
N ASP A 95 -12.55 -5.20 0.00
CA ASP A 95 -13.61 -6.14 -0.38
C ASP A 95 -14.06 -5.99 -1.84
N ASP A 96 -13.76 -4.86 -2.49
CA ASP A 96 -14.20 -4.54 -3.86
C ASP A 96 -13.13 -4.87 -4.93
N VAL A 97 -11.92 -5.24 -4.50
CA VAL A 97 -10.85 -5.68 -5.40
C VAL A 97 -10.72 -7.20 -5.32
N ASP A 98 -11.18 -7.89 -6.36
CA ASP A 98 -10.86 -9.29 -6.55
C ASP A 98 -9.32 -9.44 -6.48
N MET A 99 -8.81 -10.21 -5.52
CA MET A 99 -7.39 -10.62 -5.45
C MET A 99 -7.03 -11.60 -6.59
N VAL A 100 -7.63 -11.43 -7.76
CA VAL A 100 -7.61 -12.40 -8.84
C VAL A 100 -6.79 -11.85 -10.00
N ASN A 101 -5.63 -12.51 -10.15
CA ASN A 101 -4.76 -12.66 -11.31
C ASN A 101 -3.62 -11.66 -11.47
N GLU A 102 -2.43 -12.12 -11.05
CA GLU A 102 -1.23 -11.96 -11.86
C GLU A 102 -1.53 -12.39 -13.29
N ASP A 103 -0.96 -11.66 -14.24
CA ASP A 103 -1.00 -11.94 -15.66
C ASP A 103 -0.74 -13.43 -15.96
N VAL A 104 -1.80 -14.18 -16.26
CA VAL A 104 -1.67 -15.50 -16.88
C VAL A 104 -1.14 -15.25 -18.28
N VAL A 105 0.18 -15.40 -18.44
CA VAL A 105 0.79 -15.48 -19.76
C VAL A 105 0.22 -16.74 -20.41
N ASP A 106 -0.54 -16.53 -21.47
CA ASP A 106 -1.15 -17.56 -22.31
C ASP A 106 -0.05 -18.50 -22.86
N VAL A 107 0.17 -19.63 -22.18
CA VAL A 107 0.95 -20.75 -22.69
C VAL A 107 0.20 -22.04 -22.37
N ALA A 108 -0.15 -22.76 -23.43
CA ALA A 108 -1.02 -23.93 -23.46
C ALA A 108 -0.70 -24.99 -22.38
N PRO A 109 -1.70 -25.70 -21.82
CA PRO A 109 -1.46 -26.77 -20.86
C PRO A 109 -0.72 -27.94 -21.51
N GLN A 110 0.50 -28.21 -21.05
CA GLN A 110 1.15 -29.52 -21.23
C GLN A 110 0.52 -30.54 -20.25
N PRO A 111 0.32 -31.81 -20.63
CA PRO A 111 -0.32 -32.80 -19.76
C PRO A 111 0.65 -33.22 -18.65
N TYR A 112 0.38 -32.80 -17.42
CA TYR A 112 1.10 -33.30 -16.25
C TYR A 112 0.46 -34.61 -15.76
N SER A 113 1.26 -35.67 -15.72
CA SER A 113 0.90 -36.96 -15.14
C SER A 113 0.77 -36.84 -13.61
N VAL A 114 -0.40 -37.18 -13.06
CA VAL A 114 -0.63 -37.27 -11.61
C VAL A 114 -0.03 -38.58 -11.07
N PRO A 115 0.74 -38.59 -9.96
CA PRO A 115 1.13 -39.83 -9.32
C PRO A 115 -0.07 -40.44 -8.60
N PHE A 116 -0.36 -41.70 -8.92
CA PHE A 116 -1.41 -42.49 -8.28
C PHE A 116 -0.98 -42.89 -6.86
N PHE A 117 -1.56 -42.29 -5.84
CA PHE A 117 -1.38 -42.77 -4.46
C PHE A 117 -2.28 -44.00 -4.25
N SER A 118 -1.63 -45.15 -4.08
CA SER A 118 -2.27 -46.42 -3.76
C SER A 118 -2.86 -46.37 -2.35
N THR A 119 -4.18 -46.57 -2.23
CA THR A 119 -4.87 -46.77 -0.96
C THR A 119 -5.12 -48.26 -0.76
N ASN A 120 -4.11 -49.00 -0.30
CA ASN A 120 -4.36 -50.31 0.28
C ASN A 120 -4.81 -50.12 1.74
N PRO A 121 -5.95 -50.69 2.16
CA PRO A 121 -6.35 -50.67 3.56
C PRO A 121 -5.45 -51.62 4.38
N VAL A 122 -5.00 -51.13 5.54
CA VAL A 122 -4.38 -51.95 6.58
C VAL A 122 -5.40 -53.00 7.03
N SER A 123 -5.07 -54.28 6.87
CA SER A 123 -5.80 -55.37 7.52
C SER A 123 -5.08 -55.72 8.81
N ASP A 124 -5.74 -55.50 9.94
CA ASP A 124 -5.36 -56.07 11.23
C ASP A 124 -5.74 -57.56 11.26
N ALA A 125 -4.74 -58.42 11.44
CA ALA A 125 -4.86 -59.78 11.99
C ALA A 125 -3.49 -60.29 12.44
#